data_AF-Q8MPS5-F1
#
_entry.id   AF-Q8MPS5-F1
#
_cell.length_a   1.000
_cell.length_b   1.000
_cell.length_c   1.000
_cell.angle_alpha   90.00
_cell.angle_beta   90.00
_cell.angle_gamma   90.00
#
_symmetry.space_group_name_H-M   'P 1'
#
loop_
_entity.id
_entity.type
_entity.pdbx_description
1 polymer ?
#
loop_
_entity_poly.entity_id
_entity_poly.type
_entity_poly.pdbx_seq_one_letter_code
_entity_poly.pdbx_strand_id
1 'polypeptide(L)'
;MLAMARKKLSLRRKESRKWREPPEKALRFENVIIQDTNLPFEQVEESKKMLGDALQLCGIENEIASFMKRKFDAKYGGHWQCVVGRNFGSHLDPIQFIHFTVSKISVILFR
;
A
#
# COMPACT_ATOMS: atom_id res chain seq x y z
N MET A 1 -6.60 -35.51 -9.79
CA MET A 1 -5.73 -34.47 -10.40
C MET A 1 -6.11 -33.03 -10.04
N LEU A 2 -7.40 -32.62 -10.10
CA LEU A 2 -7.83 -31.22 -9.84
C LEU A 2 -7.49 -30.65 -8.45
N ALA A 3 -7.61 -31.45 -7.39
CA ALA A 3 -7.34 -30.99 -6.01
C ALA A 3 -5.86 -30.64 -5.79
N MET A 4 -4.93 -31.41 -6.37
CA MET A 4 -3.49 -31.11 -6.34
C MET A 4 -3.15 -29.85 -7.14
N ALA A 5 -3.80 -29.64 -8.29
CA ALA A 5 -3.62 -28.42 -9.09
C ALA A 5 -4.08 -27.16 -8.32
N ARG A 6 -5.23 -27.22 -7.63
CA ARG A 6 -5.72 -26.13 -6.76
C ARG A 6 -4.78 -25.85 -5.59
N LYS A 7 -4.24 -26.89 -4.95
CA LYS A 7 -3.26 -26.74 -3.85
C LYS A 7 -1.95 -26.11 -4.35
N LYS A 8 -1.46 -26.52 -5.53
CA LYS A 8 -0.27 -25.98 -6.18
C LYS A 8 -0.42 -24.51 -6.60
N LEU A 9 -1.61 -24.13 -7.10
CA LEU A 9 -1.98 -22.73 -7.38
C LEU A 9 -2.06 -21.88 -6.10
N SER A 10 -2.61 -22.42 -5.01
CA SER A 10 -2.68 -21.76 -3.70
C SER A 10 -1.29 -21.51 -3.09
N LEU A 11 -0.39 -22.50 -3.17
CA LEU A 11 0.99 -22.39 -2.73
C LEU A 11 1.77 -21.38 -3.57
N ARG A 12 1.68 -21.44 -4.91
CA ARG A 12 2.27 -20.41 -5.78
C ARG A 12 1.75 -19.00 -5.49
N ARG A 13 0.45 -18.85 -5.20
CA ARG A 13 -0.15 -17.58 -4.76
C ARG A 13 0.35 -17.12 -3.38
N LYS A 14 0.74 -18.02 -2.48
CA LYS A 14 1.37 -17.69 -1.19
C LYS A 14 2.83 -17.30 -1.39
N GLU A 15 3.57 -18.01 -2.22
CA GLU A 15 4.97 -17.73 -2.55
C GLU A 15 5.13 -16.43 -3.34
N SER A 16 4.22 -16.13 -4.26
CA SER A 16 4.22 -14.86 -5.02
C SER A 16 3.82 -13.65 -4.19
N ARG A 17 3.23 -13.86 -3.01
CA ARG A 17 2.92 -12.80 -2.03
C ARG A 17 4.12 -12.40 -1.19
N LYS A 18 5.14 -13.25 -1.10
CA LYS A 18 6.46 -12.79 -0.70
C LYS A 18 7.04 -12.04 -1.89
N TRP A 19 7.41 -10.79 -1.67
CA TRP A 19 8.22 -10.07 -2.62
C TRP A 19 9.45 -10.92 -2.93
N ARG A 20 9.59 -11.37 -4.19
CA ARG A 20 10.93 -11.64 -4.70
C ARG A 20 11.59 -10.29 -4.72
N GLU A 21 12.59 -10.16 -3.86
CA GLU A 21 13.24 -8.92 -3.45
C GLU A 21 13.11 -7.87 -4.57
N PRO A 22 12.31 -6.80 -4.38
CA PRO A 22 12.50 -5.66 -5.24
C PRO A 22 13.98 -5.30 -5.07
N PRO A 23 14.72 -4.96 -6.14
CA PRO A 23 16.05 -4.41 -5.91
C PRO A 23 15.87 -3.32 -4.86
N GLU A 24 16.53 -3.44 -3.69
CA GLU A 24 16.36 -2.62 -2.46
C GLU A 24 16.23 -1.11 -2.73
N LYS A 25 16.65 -0.67 -3.92
CA LYS A 25 16.62 0.68 -4.45
C LYS A 25 15.25 1.16 -4.97
N ALA A 26 14.29 0.29 -5.27
CA ALA A 26 13.04 0.68 -5.94
C ALA A 26 11.95 1.18 -4.98
N LEU A 27 11.91 0.67 -3.75
CA LEU A 27 10.91 1.02 -2.73
C LEU A 27 11.46 2.07 -1.76
N ARG A 28 11.89 3.21 -2.31
CA ARG A 28 12.41 4.33 -1.53
C ARG A 28 11.46 5.50 -1.51
N PHE A 29 11.54 6.29 -0.44
CA PHE A 29 10.75 7.51 -0.26
C PHE A 29 10.92 8.48 -1.42
N GLU A 30 12.12 8.61 -1.96
CA GLU A 30 12.41 9.48 -3.11
C GLU A 30 11.62 9.10 -4.38
N ASN A 31 11.18 7.84 -4.50
CA ASN A 31 10.43 7.35 -5.66
C ASN A 31 8.91 7.43 -5.47
N VAL A 32 8.44 8.05 -4.38
CA VAL A 32 7.01 8.21 -4.10
C VAL A 32 6.41 9.28 -5.00
N ILE A 33 5.49 8.86 -5.87
CA ILE A 33 4.73 9.74 -6.77
C ILE A 33 3.29 9.81 -6.26
N ILE A 34 2.76 11.02 -6.11
CA ILE A 34 1.33 11.23 -5.85
C ILE A 34 0.61 11.17 -7.19
N GLN A 35 -0.31 10.23 -7.33
CA GLN A 35 -1.14 10.09 -8.53
C GLN A 35 -2.36 11.02 -8.45
N ASP A 36 -3.04 11.02 -7.31
CA ASP A 36 -4.24 11.84 -7.07
C ASP A 36 -4.51 11.97 -5.57
N THR A 37 -5.15 13.07 -5.15
CA THR A 37 -5.54 13.31 -3.76
C THR A 37 -6.50 14.49 -3.62
N ASN A 38 -7.37 14.43 -2.62
CA ASN A 38 -8.13 15.59 -2.12
C ASN A 38 -7.76 15.99 -0.68
N LEU A 39 -6.65 15.47 -0.14
CA LEU A 39 -6.16 15.83 1.18
C LEU A 39 -5.57 17.26 1.18
N PRO A 40 -5.67 18.00 2.30
CA PRO A 40 -4.96 19.26 2.46
C PRO A 40 -3.44 19.05 2.44
N PHE A 41 -2.72 20.07 1.98
CA PHE A 41 -1.25 20.02 1.77
C PHE A 41 -0.46 19.43 2.96
N GLU A 42 -0.80 19.85 4.18
CA GLU A 42 -0.14 19.33 5.39
C GLU A 42 -0.31 17.81 5.55
N GLN A 43 -1.53 17.29 5.33
CA GLN A 43 -1.80 15.85 5.38
C GLN A 43 -1.13 15.09 4.22
N VAL A 44 -0.95 15.73 3.07
CA VAL A 44 -0.20 15.15 1.93
C VAL A 44 1.28 14.97 2.30
N GLU A 45 1.91 15.98 2.89
CA GLU A 45 3.31 15.88 3.30
C GLU A 45 3.52 14.87 4.42
N GLU A 46 2.58 14.79 5.36
CA GLU A 46 2.62 13.83 6.45
C GLU A 46 2.36 12.38 5.99
N SER A 47 1.40 12.16 5.09
CA SER A 47 1.19 10.84 4.47
C SER A 47 2.41 10.37 3.68
N LYS A 48 3.07 11.27 2.95
CA LYS A 48 4.34 10.97 2.29
C LYS A 48 5.39 10.47 3.28
N LYS A 49 5.62 11.20 4.38
CA LYS A 49 6.59 10.81 5.40
C LYS A 49 6.26 9.45 6.02
N MET A 50 4.99 9.24 6.40
CA MET A 50 4.53 7.96 6.95
C MET A 50 4.69 6.80 5.96
N LEU A 51 4.46 7.04 4.66
CA LEU A 51 4.72 6.03 3.63
C LEU A 51 6.20 5.73 3.50
N GLY A 52 7.07 6.75 3.60
CA GLY A 52 8.52 6.57 3.67
C GLY A 52 8.94 5.64 4.81
N ASP A 53 8.43 5.88 6.01
CA ASP A 53 8.69 5.02 7.18
C ASP A 53 8.16 3.59 6.95
N ALA A 54 6.95 3.46 6.39
CA ALA A 54 6.35 2.15 6.10
C ALA A 54 7.18 1.34 5.10
N LEU A 55 7.71 1.98 4.05
CA LEU A 55 8.56 1.33 3.05
C LEU A 55 9.89 0.85 3.63
N GLN A 56 10.40 1.51 4.68
CA GLN A 56 11.63 1.11 5.36
C GLN A 56 11.39 0.00 6.39
N LEU A 57 10.27 0.04 7.12
CA LEU A 57 10.01 -0.85 8.25
C LEU A 57 9.23 -2.12 7.89
N CYS A 58 8.50 -2.12 6.77
CA CYS A 58 7.59 -3.21 6.39
C CYS A 58 8.10 -3.99 5.18
N GLY A 59 7.93 -5.31 5.19
CA GLY A 59 8.44 -6.20 4.13
C GLY A 59 7.41 -6.64 3.10
N ILE A 60 6.12 -6.44 3.36
CA ILE A 60 5.02 -6.89 2.49
C ILE A 60 3.88 -5.86 2.42
N GLU A 61 3.06 -5.93 1.36
CA GLU A 61 1.97 -4.96 1.11
C GLU A 61 1.00 -4.82 2.29
N ASN A 62 0.65 -5.93 2.94
CA ASN A 62 -0.28 -5.94 4.05
C ASN A 62 0.26 -5.18 5.29
N GLU A 63 1.56 -5.28 5.55
CA GLU A 63 2.19 -4.56 6.67
C GLU A 63 2.20 -3.06 6.40
N ILE A 64 2.52 -2.64 5.17
CA ILE A 64 2.45 -1.23 4.75
C ILE A 64 1.02 -0.70 4.91
N ALA A 65 0.02 -1.43 4.39
CA ALA A 65 -1.39 -1.04 4.50
C ALA A 65 -1.81 -0.86 5.97
N SER A 66 -1.44 -1.83 6.82
CA SER A 66 -1.73 -1.81 8.25
C SER A 66 -0.98 -0.70 8.99
N PHE A 67 0.25 -0.38 8.58
CA PHE A 67 1.02 0.73 9.15
C PHE A 67 0.36 2.08 8.83
N MET A 68 0.09 2.32 7.55
CA MET A 68 -0.52 3.57 7.07
C MET A 68 -1.87 3.81 7.73
N LYS A 69 -2.75 2.80 7.71
CA LYS A 69 -4.06 2.84 8.36
C LYS A 69 -3.95 3.22 9.84
N ARG A 70 -3.13 2.49 10.61
CA ARG A 70 -3.00 2.73 12.06
C ARG A 70 -2.45 4.12 12.37
N LYS A 71 -1.47 4.61 11.61
CA LYS A 71 -0.90 5.95 11.82
C LYS A 71 -1.92 7.05 11.52
N PHE A 72 -2.72 6.89 10.47
CA PHE A 72 -3.77 7.84 10.11
C PHE A 72 -4.95 7.82 11.08
N ASP A 73 -5.41 6.63 11.48
CA ASP A 73 -6.43 6.47 12.52
C ASP A 73 -5.98 7.15 13.83
N ALA A 74 -4.73 6.94 14.25
CA ALA A 74 -4.20 7.51 15.49
C ALA A 74 -4.07 9.05 15.42
N LYS A 75 -3.69 9.60 14.26
CA LYS A 75 -3.42 11.04 14.11
C LYS A 75 -4.66 11.87 13.78
N TYR A 76 -5.53 11.39 12.90
CA TYR A 76 -6.66 12.15 12.37
C TYR A 76 -8.03 11.58 12.76
N GLY A 77 -8.03 10.51 13.57
CA GLY A 77 -9.24 9.83 14.02
C GLY A 77 -10.03 9.17 12.88
N GLY A 78 -11.17 8.58 13.26
CA GLY A 78 -12.10 7.92 12.34
C GLY A 78 -11.67 6.51 11.96
N HIS A 79 -12.14 6.06 10.79
CA HIS A 79 -11.94 4.71 10.27
C HIS A 79 -11.32 4.74 8.88
N TRP A 80 -10.03 5.05 8.80
CA TRP A 80 -9.28 4.99 7.56
C TRP A 80 -9.17 3.56 7.06
N GLN A 81 -9.05 3.43 5.74
CA GLN A 81 -8.79 2.18 5.04
C GLN A 81 -7.58 2.38 4.13
N CYS A 82 -6.79 1.32 3.96
CA CYS A 82 -5.63 1.37 3.08
C CYS A 82 -5.55 0.11 2.23
N VAL A 83 -5.34 0.29 0.93
CA VAL A 83 -5.13 -0.76 -0.06
C VAL A 83 -3.73 -0.59 -0.64
N VAL A 84 -2.95 -1.67 -0.62
CA VAL A 84 -1.60 -1.71 -1.17
C VAL A 84 -1.48 -2.92 -2.09
N GLY A 85 -1.02 -2.69 -3.32
CA GLY A 85 -0.90 -3.78 -4.29
C GLY A 85 -0.29 -3.35 -5.61
N ARG A 86 0.15 -4.34 -6.39
CA ARG A 86 0.68 -4.10 -7.74
C ARG A 86 -0.39 -4.13 -8.83
N ASN A 87 -1.38 -5.01 -8.67
CA ASN A 87 -2.40 -5.26 -9.67
C ASN A 87 -3.75 -5.39 -8.98
N PHE A 88 -4.58 -4.34 -9.07
CA PHE A 88 -5.97 -4.36 -8.64
C PHE A 88 -6.76 -3.34 -9.46
N GLY A 89 -8.05 -3.56 -9.56
CA GLY A 89 -8.99 -2.53 -9.99
C GLY A 89 -9.71 -1.98 -8.76
N SER A 90 -9.95 -0.68 -8.72
CA SER A 90 -10.69 -0.01 -7.65
C SER A 90 -11.67 0.99 -8.23
N HIS A 91 -12.90 0.97 -7.74
CA HIS A 91 -13.90 2.01 -8.00
C HIS A 91 -14.33 2.52 -6.62
N LEU A 92 -13.78 3.66 -6.22
CA LEU A 92 -13.94 4.24 -4.89
C LEU A 92 -14.43 5.69 -5.04
N ASP A 93 -15.30 6.12 -4.14
CA ASP A 93 -15.74 7.51 -4.02
C ASP A 93 -15.61 7.96 -2.54
N PRO A 94 -14.37 8.13 -2.04
CA PRO A 94 -14.11 8.46 -0.65
C PRO A 94 -14.25 9.96 -0.38
N ILE A 95 -14.60 10.32 0.86
CA ILE A 95 -14.66 11.72 1.28
C ILE A 95 -13.24 12.30 1.32
N GLN A 96 -12.27 11.52 1.81
CA GLN A 96 -10.87 11.92 1.86
C GLN A 96 -9.97 10.80 1.35
N PHE A 97 -9.02 11.11 0.47
CA PHE A 97 -8.10 10.11 -0.08
C PHE A 97 -6.78 10.68 -0.60
N ILE A 98 -5.80 9.79 -0.64
CA ILE A 98 -4.56 9.95 -1.39
C ILE A 98 -4.17 8.63 -2.06
N HIS A 99 -3.75 8.73 -3.32
CA HIS A 99 -3.22 7.64 -4.11
C HIS A 99 -1.75 7.91 -4.43
N PHE A 100 -0.88 7.05 -3.93
CA PHE A 100 0.53 7.02 -4.25
C PHE A 100 0.86 5.89 -5.22
N THR A 101 1.92 6.09 -5.99
CA THR A 101 2.64 5.01 -6.67
C THR A 101 4.11 5.04 -6.27
N VAL A 102 4.65 3.88 -5.94
CA VAL A 102 6.08 3.68 -5.64
C VAL A 102 6.56 2.50 -6.48
N SER A 103 7.37 2.80 -7.49
CA SER A 103 7.75 1.82 -8.52
C SER A 103 6.51 1.17 -9.18
N LYS A 104 6.20 -0.09 -8.87
CA LYS A 104 5.04 -0.83 -9.38
C LYS A 104 3.97 -1.11 -8.32
N ILE A 105 4.06 -0.48 -7.15
CA ILE A 105 3.06 -0.59 -6.09
C ILE A 105 2.19 0.65 -6.09
N SER A 106 0.89 0.46 -6.11
CA SER A 106 -0.09 1.49 -5.76
C SER A 106 -0.47 1.38 -4.30
N VAL A 107 -0.55 2.53 -3.62
CA VAL A 107 -1.01 2.68 -2.24
C VAL A 107 -2.16 3.67 -2.25
N ILE A 108 -3.36 3.22 -1.90
CA ILE A 108 -4.54 4.07 -1.75
C ILE A 108 -4.90 4.11 -0.28
N LEU A 109 -4.92 5.30 0.31
CA LEU A 109 -5.33 5.55 1.68
C LEU A 109 -6.55 6.47 1.65
N PHE A 110 -7.65 6.06 2.27
CA PHE A 110 -8.92 6.76 2.13
C PHE A 110 -9.85 6.56 3.33
N ARG A 111 -10.85 7.42 3.47
CA ARG A 111 -12.01 7.26 4.35
C ARG A 111 -13.25 7.93 3.75
#